data_AF-A0A948C853-F1
#
_entry.id   AF-A0A948C853-F1
#
_cell.length_a   1.000
_cell.length_b   1.000
_cell.length_c   1.000
_cell.angle_alpha   90.00
_cell.angle_beta   90.00
_cell.angle_gamma   90.00
#
_symmetry.space_group_name_H-M   'P 1'
#
loop_
_entity.id
_entity.type
_entity.pdbx_description
1 polymer ?
#
loop_
_entity_poly.entity_id
_entity_poly.type
_entity_poly.pdbx_seq_one_letter_code
_entity_poly.pdbx_strand_id
1 'polypeptide(L)'
;CRHLCSPGEEIDSFIKFPERVDDAVIDKEPIFVTETQIFEHNVKGTIKRFVGKKIIAWKDLTLAEKRLPRVIHVDNGVDVCDAVLVIGHGEDLFMTAIHAEGRGIDEIENDETSLIDPKSLIAEGEFVPTRKTIIDAIEVWVPDKRRQLQVSLLSVDNMLEDICNVLNIVAISYDQWESAKSIEYFLNLGYVIEKHNITYEDFRQVRTCLYVNALELPYYPLSLKDRDTSLAVEEFKHLRSLGGKRIEKGEGYSKDVADCIAGVVRHVNSKSYKGRSAPSRAIKGSLVLSGKTVDQFGAPDAQIVISTKPKLARLPSSRRPRPRLSNSLLNRKR
;
A
#
# COMPACT_ATOMS: atom_id res chain seq x y z
N CYS A 1 6.46 -49.46 7.92
CA CYS A 1 5.77 -48.16 7.79
C CYS A 1 5.67 -47.78 6.32
N ARG A 2 4.48 -47.83 5.72
CA ARG A 2 4.23 -47.24 4.40
C ARG A 2 3.99 -45.75 4.64
N HIS A 3 4.92 -44.90 4.23
CA HIS A 3 4.67 -43.47 4.15
C HIS A 3 3.57 -43.27 3.09
N LEU A 4 2.35 -43.00 3.54
CA LEU A 4 1.29 -42.53 2.67
C LEU A 4 1.76 -41.16 2.15
N CYS A 5 2.10 -41.09 0.86
CA CYS A 5 2.28 -39.81 0.20
C CYS A 5 0.94 -39.08 0.27
N SER A 6 0.87 -38.03 1.10
CA SER A 6 -0.22 -37.08 0.99
C SER A 6 -0.21 -36.54 -0.45
N PRO A 7 -1.38 -36.48 -1.14
CA PRO A 7 -1.45 -35.78 -2.42
C PRO A 7 -0.85 -34.39 -2.26
N GLY A 8 0.00 -33.97 -3.22
CA GLY A 8 0.65 -32.66 -3.16
C GLY A 8 -0.41 -31.57 -3.05
N GLU A 9 -0.22 -30.62 -2.15
CA GLU A 9 -1.10 -29.46 -2.03
C GLU A 9 -1.12 -28.71 -3.36
N GLU A 10 -2.31 -28.34 -3.84
CA GLU A 10 -2.47 -27.52 -5.03
C GLU A 10 -1.87 -26.14 -4.77
N ILE A 11 -0.93 -25.73 -5.63
CA ILE A 11 -0.21 -24.45 -5.52
C ILE A 11 -0.76 -23.54 -6.62
N ASP A 12 -1.71 -22.69 -6.25
CA ASP A 12 -2.33 -21.74 -7.15
C ASP A 12 -1.75 -20.33 -7.00
N SER A 13 -1.75 -19.57 -8.10
CA SER A 13 -1.48 -18.13 -8.06
C SER A 13 -2.51 -17.44 -7.17
N PHE A 14 -2.05 -16.64 -6.21
CA PHE A 14 -2.95 -15.91 -5.31
C PHE A 14 -3.71 -14.78 -6.04
N ILE A 15 -3.01 -14.08 -6.93
CA ILE A 15 -3.58 -13.05 -7.81
C ILE A 15 -3.96 -13.71 -9.14
N LYS A 16 -5.26 -13.74 -9.44
CA LYS A 16 -5.79 -14.35 -10.68
C LYS A 16 -5.65 -13.42 -11.89
N PHE A 17 -5.63 -12.11 -11.65
CA PHE A 17 -5.54 -11.06 -12.68
C PHE A 17 -4.30 -10.20 -12.42
N PRO A 18 -3.09 -10.67 -12.80
CA PRO A 18 -1.83 -9.98 -12.51
C PRO A 18 -1.75 -8.58 -13.12
N GLU A 19 -2.46 -8.31 -14.21
CA GLU A 19 -2.57 -6.99 -14.83
C GLU A 19 -3.18 -5.94 -13.89
N ARG A 20 -3.99 -6.36 -12.91
CA ARG A 20 -4.53 -5.46 -11.87
C ARG A 20 -3.46 -4.94 -10.92
N VAL A 21 -2.34 -5.66 -10.79
CA VAL A 21 -1.18 -5.21 -10.03
C VAL A 21 -0.45 -4.12 -10.80
N ASP A 22 -0.34 -4.27 -12.12
CA ASP A 22 0.26 -3.26 -13.00
C ASP A 22 -0.57 -1.97 -13.03
N ASP A 23 -1.90 -2.10 -13.15
CA ASP A 23 -2.85 -0.97 -13.13
C ASP A 23 -2.77 -0.14 -11.84
N ALA A 24 -2.36 -0.76 -10.72
CA ALA A 24 -2.24 -0.10 -9.42
C ALA A 24 -0.96 0.76 -9.30
N VAL A 25 0.00 0.61 -10.21
CA VAL A 25 1.24 1.40 -10.18
C VAL A 25 0.98 2.80 -10.73
N ILE A 26 1.39 3.80 -9.97
CA ILE A 26 1.29 5.20 -10.37
C ILE A 26 2.68 5.84 -10.43
N ASP A 27 2.82 6.79 -11.36
CA ASP A 27 3.99 7.66 -11.42
C ASP A 27 3.87 8.73 -10.32
N LYS A 28 4.31 8.35 -9.12
CA LYS A 28 4.30 9.19 -7.93
C LYS A 28 5.67 9.21 -7.29
N GLU A 29 6.21 10.42 -7.17
CA GLU A 29 7.44 10.64 -6.41
C GLU A 29 7.23 10.30 -4.93
N PRO A 30 8.20 9.61 -4.29
CA PRO A 30 8.13 9.30 -2.87
C PRO A 30 8.15 10.59 -2.05
N ILE A 31 7.50 10.56 -0.88
CA ILE A 31 7.38 11.72 0.01
C ILE A 31 8.72 12.14 0.66
N PHE A 32 9.74 11.30 0.57
CA PHE A 32 11.12 11.58 0.96
C PHE A 32 12.09 10.76 0.12
N VAL A 33 13.36 11.17 0.10
CA VAL A 33 14.46 10.47 -0.57
C VAL A 33 15.43 9.96 0.48
N THR A 34 15.87 8.71 0.33
CA THR A 34 16.82 8.06 1.23
C THR A 34 18.15 7.76 0.54
N GLU A 35 19.18 7.63 1.36
CA GLU A 35 20.51 7.14 0.95
C GLU A 35 20.92 5.98 1.85
N THR A 36 21.43 4.90 1.24
CA THR A 36 22.05 3.79 1.97
C THR A 36 23.41 4.21 2.51
N GLN A 37 23.62 4.03 3.82
CA GLN A 37 24.87 4.37 4.50
C GLN A 37 25.36 3.19 5.34
N ILE A 38 26.68 3.11 5.56
CA ILE A 38 27.26 2.13 6.48
C ILE A 38 27.40 2.77 7.86
N PHE A 39 26.70 2.20 8.84
CA PHE A 39 26.72 2.65 10.23
C PHE A 39 27.71 1.82 11.03
N GLU A 40 28.37 2.46 11.99
CA GLU A 40 29.30 1.79 12.91
C GLU A 40 28.76 1.87 14.33
N HIS A 41 28.50 0.72 14.95
CA HIS A 41 27.99 0.63 16.32
C HIS A 41 29.01 -0.06 17.21
N ASN A 42 29.23 0.49 18.41
CA ASN A 42 30.04 -0.17 19.42
C ASN A 42 29.21 -1.22 20.15
N VAL A 43 29.47 -2.50 19.87
CA VAL A 43 28.79 -3.63 20.49
C VAL A 43 29.77 -4.33 21.41
N LYS A 44 29.61 -4.14 22.72
CA LYS A 44 30.46 -4.74 23.77
C LYS A 44 31.96 -4.48 23.55
N GLY A 45 32.32 -3.24 23.19
CA GLY A 45 33.71 -2.83 22.96
C GLY A 45 34.24 -3.13 21.55
N THR A 46 33.46 -3.80 20.70
CA THR A 46 33.82 -4.06 19.30
C THR A 46 33.01 -3.17 18.37
N ILE A 47 33.68 -2.44 17.48
CA ILE A 47 33.02 -1.67 16.42
C ILE A 47 32.52 -2.65 15.37
N LYS A 48 31.19 -2.74 15.20
CA LYS A 48 30.54 -3.51 14.16
C LYS A 48 29.94 -2.58 13.12
N ARG A 49 29.93 -3.02 11.86
CA ARG A 49 29.42 -2.24 10.73
C ARG A 49 28.10 -2.83 10.24
N PHE A 50 27.17 -1.97 9.86
CA PHE A 50 25.81 -2.34 9.47
C PHE A 50 25.36 -1.55 8.25
N VAL A 51 24.47 -2.11 7.45
CA VAL A 51 23.74 -1.39 6.40
C VAL A 51 22.59 -0.64 7.05
N GLY A 52 22.49 0.66 6.79
CA GLY A 52 21.36 1.49 7.20
C GLY A 52 20.93 2.42 6.08
N LYS A 53 19.94 3.25 6.37
CA LYS A 53 19.48 4.31 5.49
C LYS A 53 19.22 5.58 6.27
N LYS A 54 19.33 6.71 5.58
CA LYS A 54 19.05 8.03 6.12
C LYS A 54 18.19 8.82 5.13
N ILE A 55 17.22 9.58 5.63
CA ILE A 55 16.48 10.54 4.82
C ILE A 55 17.42 11.71 4.50
N ILE A 56 17.65 11.98 3.21
CA ILE A 56 18.52 13.06 2.74
C ILE A 56 17.74 14.27 2.25
N ALA A 57 16.48 14.07 1.83
CA ALA A 57 15.61 15.14 1.37
C ALA A 57 14.15 14.77 1.62
N TRP A 58 13.33 15.78 1.92
CA TRP A 58 11.88 15.69 1.97
C TRP A 58 11.31 16.28 0.70
N LYS A 59 10.21 15.71 0.20
CA LYS A 59 9.37 16.41 -0.78
C LYS A 59 8.86 17.72 -0.16
N ASP A 60 8.67 18.75 -0.96
CA ASP A 60 8.05 19.99 -0.49
C ASP A 60 6.55 19.78 -0.23
N LEU A 61 6.24 19.26 0.95
CA LEU A 61 4.88 18.93 1.37
C LEU A 61 4.18 20.17 1.94
N THR A 62 2.98 20.44 1.45
CA THR A 62 2.07 21.42 2.03
C THR A 62 1.69 21.06 3.47
N LEU A 63 1.20 22.04 4.23
CA LEU A 63 0.72 21.80 5.61
C LEU A 63 -0.45 20.79 5.64
N ALA A 64 -1.29 20.80 4.62
CA ALA A 64 -2.39 19.84 4.49
C ALA A 64 -1.83 18.42 4.31
N GLU A 65 -0.87 18.23 3.42
CA GLU A 65 -0.23 16.92 3.19
C GLU A 65 0.50 16.40 4.43
N LYS A 66 1.21 17.25 5.18
CA LYS A 66 1.85 16.87 6.45
C LYS A 66 0.84 16.42 7.51
N ARG A 67 -0.38 16.99 7.48
CA ARG A 67 -1.47 16.67 8.40
C ARG A 67 -2.32 15.47 7.97
N LEU A 68 -2.15 14.96 6.75
CA LEU A 68 -2.85 13.74 6.32
C LEU A 68 -2.50 12.58 7.28
N PRO A 69 -3.52 11.91 7.86
CA PRO A 69 -3.28 10.78 8.73
C PRO A 69 -2.65 9.64 7.95
N ARG A 70 -1.49 9.17 8.41
CA ARG A 70 -0.75 8.07 7.79
C ARG A 70 -0.56 6.93 8.76
N VAL A 71 -0.41 5.75 8.19
CA VAL A 71 -0.07 4.53 8.92
C VAL A 71 1.20 3.96 8.34
N ILE A 72 1.95 3.28 9.19
CA ILE A 72 3.20 2.63 8.81
C ILE A 72 3.10 1.15 9.20
N HIS A 73 3.59 0.27 8.34
CA HIS A 73 3.91 -1.10 8.71
C HIS A 73 5.40 -1.34 8.50
N VAL A 74 6.01 -2.07 9.43
CA VAL A 74 7.44 -2.39 9.42
C VAL A 74 7.63 -3.90 9.55
N ASP A 75 8.38 -4.48 8.63
CA ASP A 75 8.88 -5.86 8.70
C ASP A 75 10.40 -5.81 8.91
N ASN A 76 10.88 -6.42 10.00
CA ASN A 76 12.28 -6.32 10.40
C ASN A 76 13.07 -7.55 9.93
N GLY A 77 14.01 -7.32 9.02
CA GLY A 77 15.06 -8.27 8.65
C GLY A 77 16.44 -7.81 9.15
N VAL A 78 17.30 -8.75 9.55
CA VAL A 78 18.65 -8.45 10.07
C VAL A 78 19.75 -9.01 9.16
N ASP A 79 19.73 -10.33 8.92
CA ASP A 79 20.87 -11.04 8.34
C ASP A 79 20.63 -11.57 6.93
N VAL A 80 19.48 -12.22 6.75
CA VAL A 80 19.16 -12.97 5.54
C VAL A 80 18.03 -12.31 4.75
N CYS A 81 17.06 -11.78 5.48
CA CYS A 81 15.88 -11.08 4.97
C CYS A 81 16.12 -9.58 4.96
N ASP A 82 15.38 -8.90 4.08
CA ASP A 82 15.39 -7.45 4.01
C ASP A 82 14.56 -6.89 5.18
N ALA A 83 14.89 -5.69 5.65
CA ALA A 83 13.95 -4.92 6.46
C ALA A 83 13.14 -4.02 5.54
N VAL A 84 11.85 -3.91 5.77
CA VAL A 84 10.95 -3.11 4.94
C VAL A 84 10.11 -2.18 5.81
N LEU A 85 9.97 -0.94 5.36
CA LEU A 85 9.04 0.03 5.91
C LEU A 85 8.13 0.53 4.78
N VAL A 86 6.82 0.45 4.99
CA VAL A 86 5.84 1.00 4.07
C VAL A 86 4.98 2.01 4.80
N ILE A 87 4.81 3.19 4.19
CA ILE A 87 3.95 4.25 4.69
C ILE A 87 2.83 4.53 3.68
N GLY A 88 1.61 4.70 4.17
CA GLY A 88 0.48 5.07 3.33
C GLY A 88 -0.64 5.74 4.08
N HIS A 89 -1.63 6.21 3.34
CA HIS A 89 -2.86 6.80 3.86
C HIS A 89 -4.09 6.27 3.10
N GLY A 90 -5.26 6.56 3.65
CA GLY A 90 -6.54 6.34 3.01
C GLY A 90 -7.13 7.63 2.47
N GLU A 91 -7.64 7.57 1.25
CA GLU A 91 -8.55 8.56 0.67
C GLU A 91 -9.97 7.97 0.56
N ASP A 92 -10.98 8.83 0.61
CA ASP A 92 -12.36 8.38 0.45
C ASP A 92 -12.62 7.98 -1.01
N LEU A 93 -13.17 6.79 -1.21
CA LEU A 93 -13.54 6.26 -2.52
C LEU A 93 -15.01 5.89 -2.54
N PHE A 94 -15.74 6.51 -3.47
CA PHE A 94 -17.16 6.23 -3.69
C PHE A 94 -17.29 5.22 -4.83
N MET A 95 -17.63 3.98 -4.48
CA MET A 95 -17.93 2.94 -5.47
C MET A 95 -19.44 2.77 -5.60
N THR A 96 -19.90 2.59 -6.84
CA THR A 96 -21.28 2.15 -7.11
C THR A 96 -21.31 0.63 -7.08
N ALA A 97 -22.11 0.05 -6.18
CA ALA A 97 -22.34 -1.38 -6.19
C ALA A 97 -23.12 -1.76 -7.46
N ILE A 98 -22.54 -2.64 -8.28
CA ILE A 98 -23.23 -3.23 -9.44
C ILE A 98 -23.61 -4.65 -9.02
N HIS A 99 -24.90 -4.96 -9.02
CA HIS A 99 -25.34 -6.34 -8.87
C HIS A 99 -24.82 -7.13 -10.06
N ALA A 100 -24.15 -8.25 -9.79
CA ALA A 100 -23.88 -9.23 -10.83
C ALA A 100 -25.23 -9.85 -11.23
N GLU A 101 -25.88 -9.29 -12.25
CA GLU A 101 -27.08 -9.88 -12.84
C GLU A 101 -26.77 -11.33 -13.25
N GLY A 102 -27.45 -12.30 -12.63
CA GLY A 102 -27.59 -13.63 -13.21
C GLY A 102 -26.86 -14.82 -12.56
N ARG A 103 -26.26 -14.69 -11.36
CA ARG A 103 -26.00 -15.89 -10.53
C ARG A 103 -27.03 -15.95 -9.42
N GLY A 104 -27.77 -17.06 -9.36
CA GLY A 104 -28.68 -17.32 -8.25
C GLY A 104 -27.90 -17.24 -6.94
N ILE A 105 -28.52 -16.70 -5.89
CA ILE A 105 -27.92 -16.59 -4.54
C ILE A 105 -27.36 -17.97 -4.08
N ASP A 106 -27.99 -19.05 -4.52
CA ASP A 106 -27.61 -20.44 -4.24
C ASP A 106 -26.26 -20.89 -4.87
N GLU A 107 -25.78 -20.23 -5.93
CA GLU A 107 -24.46 -20.49 -6.53
C GLU A 107 -23.33 -19.74 -5.82
N ILE A 108 -23.64 -18.61 -5.17
CA ILE A 108 -22.67 -17.77 -4.45
C ILE A 108 -22.31 -18.40 -3.11
N GLU A 109 -23.26 -19.09 -2.44
CA GLU A 109 -23.01 -19.78 -1.17
C GLU A 109 -22.00 -20.94 -1.27
N ASN A 110 -21.84 -21.55 -2.44
CA ASN A 110 -20.91 -22.67 -2.66
C ASN A 110 -19.59 -22.25 -3.33
N ASP A 111 -19.48 -21.01 -3.78
CA ASP A 111 -18.25 -20.47 -4.35
C ASP A 111 -17.43 -19.83 -3.23
N GLU A 112 -16.50 -20.58 -2.65
CA GLU A 112 -15.51 -20.07 -1.66
C GLU A 112 -14.69 -18.88 -2.21
N THR A 113 -14.78 -18.58 -3.51
CA THR A 113 -14.16 -17.41 -4.13
C THR A 113 -15.02 -16.16 -4.14
N SER A 114 -16.30 -16.24 -3.72
CA SER A 114 -17.15 -15.06 -3.60
C SER A 114 -16.67 -14.16 -2.45
N LEU A 115 -16.23 -12.95 -2.80
CA LEU A 115 -15.61 -11.97 -1.91
C LEU A 115 -16.62 -11.05 -1.21
N ILE A 116 -17.92 -11.30 -1.41
CA ILE A 116 -19.00 -10.45 -0.92
C ILE A 116 -19.81 -11.29 0.06
N ASP A 117 -19.84 -10.88 1.33
CA ASP A 117 -20.77 -11.45 2.30
C ASP A 117 -22.20 -11.34 1.73
N PRO A 118 -22.94 -12.43 1.55
CA PRO A 118 -24.31 -12.37 1.04
C PRO A 118 -25.23 -11.45 1.87
N LYS A 119 -24.88 -11.20 3.15
CA LYS A 119 -25.63 -10.25 4.00
C LYS A 119 -25.29 -8.79 3.74
N SER A 120 -24.24 -8.49 2.98
CA SER A 120 -23.90 -7.15 2.49
C SER A 120 -24.37 -6.92 1.06
N LEU A 121 -25.45 -7.60 0.62
CA LEU A 121 -26.22 -7.26 -0.58
C LEU A 121 -26.79 -5.85 -0.41
N ILE A 122 -25.95 -4.88 -0.76
CA ILE A 122 -26.23 -3.46 -0.88
C ILE A 122 -27.13 -3.30 -2.09
N ALA A 123 -28.22 -2.54 -1.94
CA ALA A 123 -29.19 -2.36 -3.02
C ALA A 123 -28.48 -1.82 -4.27
N GLU A 124 -28.90 -2.26 -5.46
CA GLU A 124 -28.31 -1.80 -6.71
C GLU A 124 -28.28 -0.26 -6.78
N GLY A 125 -27.10 0.29 -7.05
CA GLY A 125 -26.89 1.74 -7.11
C GLY A 125 -26.62 2.43 -5.78
N GLU A 126 -26.60 1.73 -4.64
CA GLU A 126 -26.15 2.30 -3.37
C GLU A 126 -24.62 2.44 -3.35
N PHE A 127 -24.16 3.58 -2.80
CA PHE A 127 -22.73 3.89 -2.70
C PHE A 127 -22.15 3.23 -1.46
N VAL A 128 -21.14 2.39 -1.65
CA VAL A 128 -20.38 1.85 -0.53
C VAL A 128 -19.20 2.77 -0.29
N PRO A 129 -19.15 3.52 0.83
CA PRO A 129 -17.95 4.27 1.16
C PRO A 129 -16.85 3.26 1.48
N THR A 130 -15.93 3.10 0.53
CA THR A 130 -14.67 2.38 0.75
C THR A 130 -13.54 3.39 0.83
N ARG A 131 -12.36 2.94 1.24
CA ARG A 131 -11.16 3.76 1.16
C ARG A 131 -10.25 3.25 0.08
N LYS A 132 -9.70 4.20 -0.67
CA LYS A 132 -8.58 3.97 -1.53
C LYS A 132 -7.32 4.08 -0.69
N THR A 133 -6.53 3.01 -0.66
CA THR A 133 -5.22 3.02 0.01
C THR A 133 -4.18 3.58 -0.95
N ILE A 134 -3.48 4.60 -0.52
CA ILE A 134 -2.40 5.24 -1.27
C ILE A 134 -1.11 4.96 -0.53
N ILE A 135 -0.19 4.25 -1.17
CA ILE A 135 1.16 4.07 -0.63
C ILE A 135 1.99 5.32 -0.97
N ASP A 136 2.61 5.93 0.04
CA ASP A 136 3.35 7.18 -0.09
C ASP A 136 4.86 6.98 -0.24
N ALA A 137 5.41 5.95 0.38
CA ALA A 137 6.79 5.51 0.22
C ALA A 137 6.96 4.04 0.65
N ILE A 138 7.94 3.39 0.03
CA ILE A 138 8.42 2.05 0.35
C ILE A 138 9.92 2.18 0.58
N GLU A 139 10.43 1.64 1.67
CA GLU A 139 11.86 1.64 1.98
C GLU A 139 12.33 0.23 2.33
N VAL A 140 13.33 -0.24 1.58
CA VAL A 140 13.90 -1.59 1.75
C VAL A 140 15.37 -1.49 2.14
N TRP A 141 15.75 -2.10 3.26
CA TRP A 141 17.13 -2.32 3.69
C TRP A 141 17.56 -3.73 3.32
N VAL A 142 18.51 -3.85 2.41
CA VAL A 142 19.03 -5.14 1.96
C VAL A 142 20.35 -5.44 2.69
N PRO A 143 20.50 -6.58 3.40
CA PRO A 143 21.76 -6.97 4.00
C PRO A 143 22.82 -7.23 2.91
N ASP A 144 24.05 -6.79 3.15
CA ASP A 144 25.15 -7.01 2.20
C ASP A 144 25.85 -8.34 2.49
N LYS A 145 25.39 -9.39 1.81
CA LYS A 145 25.92 -10.76 1.94
C LYS A 145 27.39 -10.87 1.50
N ARG A 146 27.88 -10.00 0.60
CA ARG A 146 29.27 -10.02 0.14
C ARG A 146 30.22 -9.44 1.17
N ARG A 147 29.80 -8.35 1.83
CA ARG A 147 30.58 -7.68 2.88
C ARG A 147 30.25 -8.19 4.29
N GLN A 148 29.32 -9.14 4.39
CA GLN A 148 28.80 -9.68 5.66
C GLN A 148 28.26 -8.57 6.58
N LEU A 149 27.54 -7.60 6.00
CA LEU A 149 26.94 -6.51 6.77
C LEU A 149 25.45 -6.79 6.99
N GLN A 150 25.08 -6.80 8.26
CA GLN A 150 23.70 -6.93 8.71
C GLN A 150 22.95 -5.60 8.57
N VAL A 151 21.63 -5.63 8.51
CA VAL A 151 20.79 -4.42 8.59
C VAL A 151 20.83 -3.85 10.01
N SER A 152 20.94 -2.53 10.12
CA SER A 152 20.86 -1.83 11.39
C SER A 152 19.40 -1.53 11.76
N LEU A 153 18.80 -2.30 12.68
CA LEU A 153 17.46 -2.00 13.20
C LEU A 153 17.39 -0.62 13.86
N LEU A 154 18.49 -0.16 14.49
CA LEU A 154 18.58 1.21 15.01
C LEU A 154 18.46 2.27 13.89
N SER A 155 18.96 1.99 12.68
CA SER A 155 18.77 2.88 11.53
C SER A 155 17.32 2.92 11.06
N VAL A 156 16.59 1.80 11.14
CA VAL A 156 15.15 1.74 10.85
C VAL A 156 14.39 2.59 11.87
N ASP A 157 14.66 2.41 13.16
CA ASP A 157 14.05 3.19 14.25
C ASP A 157 14.32 4.69 14.11
N ASN A 158 15.56 5.09 13.83
CA ASN A 158 15.90 6.51 13.64
C ASN A 158 15.15 7.12 12.44
N MET A 159 15.05 6.39 11.32
CA MET A 159 14.28 6.85 10.16
C MET A 159 12.79 6.98 10.50
N LEU A 160 12.23 6.02 11.22
CA LEU A 160 10.83 6.06 11.63
C LEU A 160 10.57 7.23 12.60
N GLU A 161 11.50 7.55 13.49
CA GLU A 161 11.42 8.75 14.34
C GLU A 161 11.43 10.04 13.50
N ASP A 162 12.34 10.16 12.53
CA ASP A 162 12.38 11.29 11.59
C ASP A 162 11.05 11.45 10.85
N ILE A 163 10.44 10.35 10.40
CA ILE A 163 9.12 10.35 9.75
C ILE A 163 8.03 10.83 10.70
N CYS A 164 7.98 10.30 11.91
CA CYS A 164 6.98 10.68 12.91
C CYS A 164 7.10 12.14 13.36
N ASN A 165 8.30 12.73 13.26
CA ASN A 165 8.53 14.13 13.58
C ASN A 165 8.02 15.10 12.49
N VAL A 166 7.88 14.64 11.25
CA VAL A 166 7.48 15.48 10.09
C VAL A 166 6.03 15.25 9.68
N LEU A 167 5.53 14.02 9.79
CA LEU A 167 4.22 13.61 9.29
C LEU A 167 3.25 13.25 10.42
N ASN A 168 1.96 13.38 10.16
CA ASN A 168 0.91 12.87 11.04
C ASN A 168 0.79 11.34 10.94
N ILE A 169 1.56 10.62 11.76
CA ILE A 169 1.46 9.16 11.89
C ILE A 169 0.46 8.80 12.99
N VAL A 170 -0.64 8.12 12.61
CA VAL A 170 -1.74 7.76 13.53
C VAL A 170 -1.64 6.34 14.09
N ALA A 171 -0.86 5.47 13.44
CA ALA A 171 -0.55 4.13 13.92
C ALA A 171 0.70 3.59 13.22
N ILE A 172 1.46 2.76 13.93
CA ILE A 172 2.57 1.98 13.38
C ILE A 172 2.33 0.53 13.77
N SER A 173 2.47 -0.38 12.82
CA SER A 173 2.50 -1.82 13.12
C SER A 173 3.84 -2.44 12.76
N TYR A 174 4.12 -3.53 13.47
CA TYR A 174 5.29 -4.35 13.26
C TYR A 174 4.87 -5.81 13.11
N ASP A 175 5.59 -6.56 12.28
CA ASP A 175 5.64 -8.01 12.42
C ASP A 175 6.32 -8.39 13.75
N GLN A 176 6.00 -9.55 14.31
CA GLN A 176 6.42 -9.94 15.67
C GLN A 176 7.93 -10.16 15.82
N TRP A 177 8.63 -10.50 14.75
CA TRP A 177 10.03 -10.92 14.82
C TRP A 177 10.97 -9.71 14.89
N GLU A 178 11.96 -9.75 15.80
CA GLU A 178 12.98 -8.70 15.98
C GLU A 178 12.46 -7.26 16.18
N SER A 179 11.20 -7.08 16.58
CA SER A 179 10.57 -5.75 16.74
C SER A 179 10.32 -5.35 18.20
N ALA A 180 10.57 -6.25 19.17
CA ALA A 180 10.20 -6.03 20.57
C ALA A 180 10.77 -4.73 21.17
N LYS A 181 12.04 -4.40 20.85
CA LYS A 181 12.70 -3.18 21.34
C LYS A 181 12.14 -1.92 20.68
N SER A 182 11.97 -1.93 19.37
CA SER A 182 11.37 -0.82 18.61
C SER A 182 9.96 -0.53 19.11
N ILE A 183 9.16 -1.57 19.31
CA ILE A 183 7.80 -1.45 19.84
C ILE A 183 7.79 -0.79 21.22
N GLU A 184 8.62 -1.26 22.15
CA GLU A 184 8.71 -0.67 23.49
C GLU A 184 9.16 0.80 23.42
N TYR A 185 10.17 1.09 22.58
CA TYR A 185 10.68 2.44 22.37
C TYR A 185 9.58 3.41 21.87
N PHE A 186 8.87 3.06 20.80
CA PHE A 186 7.83 3.94 20.25
C PHE A 186 6.57 4.01 21.14
N LEU A 187 6.25 2.95 21.90
CA LEU A 187 5.21 3.01 22.94
C LEU A 187 5.59 4.00 24.05
N ASN A 188 6.86 4.04 24.47
CA ASN A 188 7.35 5.01 25.46
C ASN A 188 7.34 6.45 24.92
N LEU A 189 7.45 6.63 23.60
CA LEU A 189 7.20 7.92 22.96
C LEU A 189 5.69 8.23 22.82
N GLY A 190 4.79 7.32 23.18
CA GLY A 190 3.34 7.55 23.14
C GLY A 190 2.73 7.44 21.75
N TYR A 191 3.40 6.77 20.81
CA TYR A 191 2.80 6.40 19.53
C TYR A 191 1.86 5.21 19.71
N VAL A 192 0.84 5.13 18.84
CA VAL A 192 -0.05 3.97 18.81
C VAL A 192 0.63 2.85 18.02
N ILE A 193 1.11 1.83 18.74
CA ILE A 193 1.81 0.69 18.16
C ILE A 193 0.95 -0.58 18.22
N GLU A 194 0.94 -1.34 17.13
CA GLU A 194 0.28 -2.65 17.07
C GLU A 194 1.26 -3.75 16.65
N LYS A 195 1.17 -4.91 17.32
CA LYS A 195 1.83 -6.14 16.87
C LYS A 195 0.87 -6.88 15.95
N HIS A 196 1.25 -7.09 14.70
CA HIS A 196 0.38 -7.78 13.75
C HIS A 196 1.18 -8.61 12.76
N ASN A 197 0.96 -9.91 12.77
CA ASN A 197 1.52 -10.82 11.77
C ASN A 197 0.57 -10.84 10.58
N ILE A 198 1.10 -10.65 9.38
CA ILE A 198 0.30 -10.65 8.15
C ILE A 198 -0.36 -12.02 7.95
N THR A 199 -1.67 -11.98 7.74
CA THR A 199 -2.53 -13.15 7.58
C THR A 199 -3.05 -13.29 6.15
N TYR A 200 -3.64 -14.45 5.83
CA TYR A 200 -4.32 -14.67 4.56
C TYR A 200 -5.45 -13.64 4.30
N GLU A 201 -6.16 -13.21 5.35
CA GLU A 201 -7.25 -12.24 5.23
C GLU A 201 -6.74 -10.84 4.87
N ASP A 202 -5.56 -10.46 5.35
CA ASP A 202 -4.93 -9.18 4.99
C ASP A 202 -4.61 -9.15 3.48
N PHE A 203 -4.08 -10.27 2.95
CA PHE A 203 -3.86 -10.42 1.52
C PHE A 203 -5.16 -10.45 0.71
N ARG A 204 -6.26 -11.02 1.23
CA ARG A 204 -7.57 -10.94 0.58
C ARG A 204 -8.07 -9.51 0.47
N GLN A 205 -7.82 -8.68 1.49
CA GLN A 205 -8.12 -7.26 1.45
C GLN A 205 -7.31 -6.56 0.36
N VAL A 206 -5.99 -6.82 0.27
CA VAL A 206 -5.14 -6.29 -0.81
C VAL A 206 -5.68 -6.69 -2.18
N ARG A 207 -5.97 -7.97 -2.39
CA ARG A 207 -6.52 -8.48 -3.66
C ARG A 207 -7.83 -7.79 -4.03
N THR A 208 -8.72 -7.62 -3.06
CA THR A 208 -9.98 -6.88 -3.24
C THR A 208 -9.71 -5.45 -3.66
N CYS A 209 -8.81 -4.75 -2.97
CA CYS A 209 -8.43 -3.38 -3.31
C CYS A 209 -7.83 -3.28 -4.72
N LEU A 210 -6.96 -4.19 -5.13
CA LEU A 210 -6.42 -4.23 -6.50
C LEU A 210 -7.53 -4.39 -7.54
N TYR A 211 -8.47 -5.31 -7.33
CA TYR A 211 -9.51 -5.62 -8.31
C TYR A 211 -10.52 -4.50 -8.50
N VAL A 212 -10.76 -3.69 -7.47
CA VAL A 212 -11.67 -2.53 -7.51
C VAL A 212 -10.92 -1.20 -7.70
N ASN A 213 -9.63 -1.24 -8.00
CA ASN A 213 -8.76 -0.07 -8.18
C ASN A 213 -8.75 0.89 -6.96
N ALA A 214 -8.78 0.31 -5.76
CA ALA A 214 -8.71 0.98 -4.46
C ALA A 214 -7.34 0.86 -3.78
N LEU A 215 -6.28 0.54 -4.54
CA LEU A 215 -4.89 0.54 -4.07
C LEU A 215 -4.03 1.24 -5.12
N GLU A 216 -3.24 2.22 -4.69
CA GLU A 216 -2.20 2.84 -5.52
C GLU A 216 -0.81 2.59 -4.92
N LEU A 217 0.10 2.16 -5.78
CA LEU A 217 1.48 1.80 -5.45
C LEU A 217 2.43 2.78 -6.15
N PRO A 218 3.37 3.41 -5.44
CA PRO A 218 4.43 4.15 -6.09
C PRO A 218 5.33 3.18 -6.84
N TYR A 219 5.90 3.63 -7.94
CA TYR A 219 6.94 2.88 -8.62
C TYR A 219 8.19 2.77 -7.72
N TYR A 220 8.57 1.55 -7.32
CA TYR A 220 9.79 1.30 -6.56
C TYR A 220 10.69 0.34 -7.34
N PRO A 221 11.83 0.79 -7.89
CA PRO A 221 12.63 -0.01 -8.80
C PRO A 221 13.16 -1.28 -8.13
N LEU A 222 12.99 -2.44 -8.80
CA LEU A 222 13.48 -3.75 -8.33
C LEU A 222 15.00 -3.74 -8.09
N SER A 223 15.75 -3.03 -8.93
CA SER A 223 17.17 -2.81 -8.71
C SER A 223 17.60 -1.50 -9.37
N LEU A 224 18.80 -1.00 -9.03
CA LEU A 224 19.39 0.14 -9.75
C LEU A 224 19.52 -0.09 -11.27
N LYS A 225 19.51 -1.35 -11.72
CA LYS A 225 19.65 -1.76 -13.12
C LYS A 225 18.32 -2.04 -13.82
N ASP A 226 17.30 -2.39 -13.05
CA ASP A 226 15.96 -2.71 -13.57
C ASP A 226 15.03 -1.55 -13.23
N ARG A 227 14.87 -0.67 -14.23
CA ARG A 227 14.07 0.55 -14.12
C ARG A 227 12.67 0.40 -14.70
N ASP A 228 12.35 -0.78 -15.23
CA ASP A 228 11.07 -1.01 -15.90
C ASP A 228 10.09 -1.78 -15.00
N THR A 229 10.61 -2.47 -13.97
CA THR A 229 9.79 -3.30 -13.08
C THR A 229 9.83 -2.83 -11.62
N SER A 230 8.63 -2.62 -11.06
CA SER A 230 8.47 -2.29 -9.64
C SER A 230 8.60 -3.54 -8.76
N LEU A 231 9.38 -3.47 -7.68
CA LEU A 231 9.57 -4.57 -6.72
C LEU A 231 8.24 -5.09 -6.17
N ALA A 232 7.34 -4.19 -5.77
CA ALA A 232 6.03 -4.57 -5.24
C ALA A 232 5.19 -5.34 -6.26
N VAL A 233 5.28 -4.98 -7.55
CA VAL A 233 4.57 -5.67 -8.63
C VAL A 233 5.06 -7.10 -8.76
N GLU A 234 6.39 -7.30 -8.80
CA GLU A 234 6.97 -8.63 -8.91
C GLU A 234 6.62 -9.51 -7.72
N GLU A 235 6.70 -9.00 -6.50
CA GLU A 235 6.30 -9.77 -5.32
C GLU A 235 4.84 -10.20 -5.40
N PHE A 236 3.90 -9.28 -5.68
CA PHE A 236 2.48 -9.60 -5.77
C PHE A 236 2.14 -10.61 -6.87
N LYS A 237 2.77 -10.48 -8.06
CA LYS A 237 2.56 -11.41 -9.18
C LYS A 237 3.01 -12.83 -8.88
N HIS A 238 3.96 -13.00 -7.97
CA HIS A 238 4.53 -14.30 -7.63
C HIS A 238 4.02 -14.88 -6.31
N LEU A 239 3.04 -14.24 -5.66
CA LEU A 239 2.37 -14.81 -4.48
C LEU A 239 1.56 -16.06 -4.86
N ARG A 240 1.66 -17.08 -4.02
CA ARG A 240 0.97 -18.36 -4.16
C ARG A 240 0.11 -18.63 -2.94
N SER A 241 -1.06 -19.20 -3.15
CA SER A 241 -1.89 -19.70 -2.05
C SER A 241 -1.56 -21.17 -1.80
N LEU A 242 -1.22 -21.50 -0.55
CA LEU A 242 -1.09 -22.89 -0.11
C LEU A 242 -2.37 -23.30 0.61
N GLY A 243 -3.21 -24.06 -0.09
CA GLY A 243 -4.45 -24.63 0.45
C GLY A 243 -5.42 -23.58 1.04
N GLY A 244 -5.44 -22.36 0.51
CA GLY A 244 -6.32 -21.27 0.97
C GLY A 244 -6.04 -20.74 2.39
N LYS A 245 -4.99 -21.24 3.07
CA LYS A 245 -4.71 -20.89 4.47
C LYS A 245 -3.54 -19.94 4.64
N ARG A 246 -2.56 -20.03 3.74
CA ARG A 246 -1.32 -19.26 3.82
C ARG A 246 -0.97 -18.71 2.45
N ILE A 247 -0.41 -17.50 2.45
CA ILE A 247 0.23 -16.91 1.29
C ILE A 247 1.73 -17.12 1.42
N GLU A 248 2.30 -17.71 0.38
CA GLU A 248 3.73 -17.91 0.24
C GLU A 248 4.25 -17.18 -0.99
N LYS A 249 5.55 -16.94 -0.98
CA LYS A 249 6.26 -16.41 -2.14
C LYS A 249 6.54 -17.49 -3.17
N GLY A 250 6.63 -17.09 -4.44
CA GLY A 250 7.17 -17.93 -5.50
C GLY A 250 8.65 -18.22 -5.29
N GLU A 251 9.14 -19.29 -5.93
CA GLU A 251 10.56 -19.65 -5.88
C GLU A 251 11.43 -18.52 -6.44
N GLY A 252 12.42 -18.08 -5.67
CA GLY A 252 13.34 -17.00 -6.07
C GLY A 252 12.85 -15.58 -5.77
N TYR A 253 11.62 -15.41 -5.27
CA TYR A 253 11.05 -14.10 -4.94
C TYR A 253 11.07 -13.83 -3.43
N SER A 254 10.89 -12.56 -3.04
CA SER A 254 10.54 -12.19 -1.67
C SER A 254 9.05 -11.89 -1.53
N LYS A 255 8.60 -11.67 -0.30
CA LYS A 255 7.24 -11.19 0.01
C LYS A 255 7.24 -10.07 1.07
N ASP A 256 8.41 -9.54 1.42
CA ASP A 256 8.58 -8.63 2.55
C ASP A 256 7.91 -7.27 2.26
N VAL A 257 7.96 -6.81 1.01
CA VAL A 257 7.25 -5.59 0.56
C VAL A 257 5.75 -5.83 0.48
N ALA A 258 5.34 -6.96 -0.07
CA ALA A 258 3.94 -7.34 -0.17
C ALA A 258 3.27 -7.48 1.22
N ASP A 259 3.98 -8.08 2.20
CA ASP A 259 3.55 -8.20 3.60
C ASP A 259 3.35 -6.81 4.22
N CYS A 260 4.33 -5.91 4.06
CA CYS A 260 4.21 -4.54 4.58
C CYS A 260 3.06 -3.73 3.94
N ILE A 261 2.85 -3.86 2.63
CA ILE A 261 1.70 -3.24 1.95
C ILE A 261 0.38 -3.80 2.49
N ALA A 262 0.29 -5.12 2.69
CA ALA A 262 -0.89 -5.75 3.30
C ALA A 262 -1.17 -5.19 4.71
N GLY A 263 -0.13 -4.98 5.50
CA GLY A 263 -0.21 -4.32 6.80
C GLY A 263 -0.80 -2.91 6.73
N VAL A 264 -0.33 -2.08 5.79
CA VAL A 264 -0.85 -0.72 5.56
C VAL A 264 -2.31 -0.75 5.08
N VAL A 265 -2.65 -1.59 4.10
CA VAL A 265 -4.02 -1.75 3.59
C VAL A 265 -4.98 -2.14 4.71
N ARG A 266 -4.59 -3.11 5.55
CA ARG A 266 -5.36 -3.50 6.73
C ARG A 266 -5.62 -2.33 7.65
N HIS A 267 -4.59 -1.53 7.95
CA HIS A 267 -4.74 -0.37 8.83
C HIS A 267 -5.68 0.69 8.25
N VAL A 268 -5.51 1.05 6.98
CA VAL A 268 -6.34 2.06 6.31
C VAL A 268 -7.82 1.66 6.30
N ASN A 269 -8.10 0.37 6.09
CA ASN A 269 -9.44 -0.19 6.03
C ASN A 269 -10.03 -0.57 7.40
N SER A 270 -9.21 -0.55 8.46
CA SER A 270 -9.69 -0.85 9.81
C SER A 270 -10.65 0.22 10.34
N LYS A 271 -11.61 -0.19 11.18
CA LYS A 271 -12.53 0.73 11.86
C LYS A 271 -11.78 1.76 12.72
N SER A 272 -10.63 1.39 13.27
CA SER A 272 -9.85 2.22 14.18
C SER A 272 -9.18 3.40 13.48
N TYR A 273 -9.00 3.37 12.17
CA TYR A 273 -8.50 4.50 11.38
C TYR A 273 -9.55 5.63 11.30
N LYS A 274 -10.85 5.33 11.34
CA LYS A 274 -11.92 6.34 11.24
C LYS A 274 -11.88 7.27 12.47
N GLY A 275 -11.60 8.55 12.24
CA GLY A 275 -11.71 9.60 13.27
C GLY A 275 -10.44 9.84 14.10
N ARG A 276 -9.29 9.23 13.76
CA ARG A 276 -8.02 9.57 14.41
C ARG A 276 -7.44 10.85 13.81
N SER A 277 -7.44 11.93 14.59
CA SER A 277 -6.40 12.94 14.49
C SER A 277 -5.11 12.38 15.10
N ALA A 278 -3.94 12.89 14.68
CA ALA A 278 -2.68 12.62 15.36
C ALA A 278 -2.87 12.83 16.87
N PRO A 279 -2.26 12.02 17.75
CA PRO A 279 -2.14 12.42 19.15
C PRO A 279 -1.57 13.83 19.18
N SER A 280 -2.27 14.77 19.84
CA SER A 280 -1.88 16.17 19.91
C SER A 280 -0.62 16.31 20.76
N ARG A 281 0.54 15.92 20.22
CA ARG A 281 1.81 16.39 20.74
C ARG A 281 1.84 17.88 20.42
N ALA A 282 1.84 18.69 21.47
CA ALA A 282 2.36 20.04 21.35
C ALA A 282 3.75 19.88 20.72
N ILE A 283 3.87 20.22 19.44
CA ILE A 283 5.14 20.23 18.72
C ILE A 283 6.07 21.02 19.65
N LYS A 284 7.05 20.36 20.27
CA LYS A 284 8.06 20.98 21.14
C LYS A 284 9.07 21.76 20.28
N GLY A 285 8.56 22.52 19.33
CA GLY A 285 9.21 23.53 18.53
C GLY A 285 8.27 24.72 18.55
N SER A 286 8.53 25.64 19.48
CA SER A 286 7.85 26.94 19.52
C SER A 286 8.21 27.69 18.23
N LEU A 287 7.40 27.54 17.19
CA LEU A 287 7.34 28.53 16.12
C LEU A 287 6.44 29.64 16.65
N VAL A 288 7.06 30.62 17.32
CA VAL A 288 6.39 31.87 17.70
C VAL A 288 6.05 32.61 16.41
N LEU A 289 4.88 32.32 15.85
CA LEU A 289 4.23 33.22 14.92
C LEU A 289 3.39 34.18 15.75
N SER A 290 3.98 35.32 16.08
CA SER A 290 3.25 36.45 16.62
C SER A 290 2.36 37.03 15.51
N GLY A 291 1.05 36.98 15.71
CA GLY A 291 0.08 37.58 14.81
C GLY A 291 -1.34 37.43 15.32
N LYS A 292 -1.83 38.45 16.02
CA LYS A 292 -3.25 38.68 16.38
C LYS A 292 -4.10 38.64 15.09
N THR A 293 -5.34 38.16 15.02
CA THR A 293 -6.57 38.59 15.72
C THR A 293 -7.77 37.65 15.42
N VAL A 294 -8.81 37.84 16.23
CA VAL A 294 -10.15 37.25 16.36
C VAL A 294 -11.04 37.35 15.10
N ASP A 295 -11.96 36.40 14.84
CA ASP A 295 -13.43 36.65 14.77
C ASP A 295 -14.30 35.40 14.49
N GLN A 296 -15.49 35.45 15.10
CA GLN A 296 -16.60 34.49 15.12
C GLN A 296 -17.42 34.52 13.82
N PHE A 297 -18.13 33.44 13.46
CA PHE A 297 -19.54 33.41 12.99
C PHE A 297 -19.91 31.98 12.52
N GLY A 298 -21.19 31.60 12.70
CA GLY A 298 -21.73 30.28 12.36
C GLY A 298 -22.84 30.28 11.30
N ALA A 299 -23.23 29.04 10.95
CA ALA A 299 -24.43 28.56 10.24
C ALA A 299 -24.39 28.54 8.67
N PRO A 300 -25.31 27.83 7.98
CA PRO A 300 -25.12 26.44 7.51
C PRO A 300 -25.47 26.23 6.00
N ASP A 301 -25.42 24.95 5.58
CA ASP A 301 -25.90 24.33 4.34
C ASP A 301 -25.21 24.63 3.00
N ALA A 302 -24.61 23.57 2.43
CA ALA A 302 -24.41 23.42 1.00
C ALA A 302 -24.64 21.94 0.60
N GLN A 303 -25.68 21.72 -0.21
CA GLN A 303 -25.90 20.49 -0.95
C GLN A 303 -24.78 20.30 -1.97
N ILE A 304 -24.19 19.10 -2.02
CA ILE A 304 -23.38 18.67 -3.15
C ILE A 304 -23.97 17.41 -3.74
N VAL A 305 -24.41 17.56 -4.99
CA VAL A 305 -24.76 16.51 -5.94
C VAL A 305 -23.46 15.88 -6.41
N ILE A 306 -23.28 14.56 -6.24
CA ILE A 306 -22.17 13.83 -6.85
C ILE A 306 -22.73 12.92 -7.95
N SER A 307 -22.43 13.30 -9.20
CA SER A 307 -22.62 12.51 -10.40
C SER A 307 -21.24 12.06 -10.89
N THR A 308 -20.99 10.77 -10.91
CA THR A 308 -19.80 10.19 -11.55
C THR A 308 -20.21 9.52 -12.86
N LYS A 309 -20.62 10.34 -13.83
CA LYS A 309 -20.54 9.96 -15.25
C LYS A 309 -19.85 11.08 -16.01
N PRO A 310 -18.83 10.80 -16.84
CA PRO A 310 -18.38 11.79 -17.80
C PRO A 310 -19.56 12.10 -18.74
N LYS A 311 -20.08 13.31 -18.64
CA LYS A 311 -20.99 13.86 -19.66
C LYS A 311 -20.17 13.97 -20.94
N LEU A 312 -20.27 12.99 -21.82
CA LEU A 312 -20.08 13.22 -23.24
C LEU A 312 -21.10 14.29 -23.65
N ALA A 313 -20.60 15.52 -23.81
CA ALA A 313 -21.37 16.57 -24.46
C ALA A 313 -21.76 16.05 -25.86
N ARG A 314 -23.08 15.89 -26.09
CA ARG A 314 -23.61 15.73 -27.44
C ARG A 314 -23.27 17.02 -28.20
N LEU A 315 -22.21 17.00 -28.99
CA LEU A 315 -21.99 18.00 -30.02
C LEU A 315 -23.14 17.90 -31.04
N PRO A 316 -23.71 19.03 -31.50
CA PRO A 316 -24.69 19.02 -32.57
C PRO A 316 -24.07 18.40 -33.83
N SER A 317 -24.82 17.51 -34.46
CA SER A 317 -24.45 16.80 -35.68
C SER A 317 -24.21 17.80 -36.82
N SER A 318 -22.95 18.20 -37.02
CA SER A 318 -22.52 18.81 -38.29
C SER A 318 -22.41 17.70 -39.33
N ARG A 319 -23.24 17.80 -40.38
CA ARG A 319 -23.16 16.94 -41.56
C ARG A 319 -21.76 17.10 -42.18
N ARG A 320 -20.91 16.07 -42.06
CA ARG A 320 -19.72 15.96 -42.91
C ARG A 320 -20.13 15.43 -44.29
N PRO A 321 -19.61 16.01 -45.38
CA PRO A 321 -19.85 15.52 -46.73
C PRO A 321 -19.23 14.12 -46.90
N ARG A 322 -19.95 13.24 -47.60
CA ARG A 322 -19.50 11.89 -47.96
C ARG A 322 -18.21 11.98 -48.80
N PRO A 323 -17.12 11.27 -48.45
CA PRO A 323 -16.01 11.11 -49.36
C PRO A 323 -16.46 10.28 -50.57
N ARG A 324 -16.15 10.78 -51.78
CA ARG A 324 -16.29 10.04 -53.03
C ARG A 324 -15.38 8.81 -52.96
N LEU A 325 -15.95 7.64 -53.23
CA LEU A 325 -15.20 6.42 -53.52
C LEU A 325 -14.34 6.67 -54.77
N SER A 326 -13.02 6.77 -54.59
CA SER A 326 -12.05 6.63 -55.67
C SER A 326 -11.73 5.15 -55.85
N ASN A 327 -12.10 4.61 -57.01
CA ASN A 327 -11.66 3.31 -57.50
C ASN A 327 -10.13 3.31 -57.69
N SER A 328 -9.43 2.38 -57.03
CA SER A 328 -8.10 1.90 -57.44
C SER A 328 -8.11 0.38 -57.23
N LEU A 329 -8.45 -0.42 -58.25
CA LEU A 329 -7.54 -1.03 -59.22
C LEU A 329 -6.28 -1.66 -58.60
N LEU A 330 -6.20 -2.99 -58.80
CA LEU A 330 -5.01 -3.83 -58.98
C LEU A 330 -4.09 -4.08 -57.77
N ASN A 331 -4.06 -5.32 -57.29
CA ASN A 331 -3.01 -6.24 -57.75
C ASN A 331 -3.27 -7.71 -57.37
N ARG A 332 -3.36 -8.55 -58.41
CA ARG A 332 -3.15 -10.00 -58.36
C ARG A 332 -1.64 -10.29 -58.33
N LYS A 333 -1.20 -11.16 -57.44
CA LYS A 333 -0.06 -12.10 -57.64
C LYS A 333 -0.45 -13.38 -56.90
N ARG A 334 -0.93 -14.38 -57.66
CA ARG A 334 -0.19 -15.57 -58.16
C ARG A 334 0.00 -16.61 -57.07
#